data_AF-A0A2U2DK66-F1
#
_entry.id   AF-A0A2U2DK66-F1
#
_cell.length_a   1.000
_cell.length_b   1.000
_cell.length_c   1.000
_cell.angle_alpha   90.00
_cell.angle_beta   90.00
_cell.angle_gamma   90.00
#
_symmetry.space_group_name_H-M   'P 1'
#
loop_
_entity.id
_entity.type
_entity.pdbx_description
1 polymer ?
#
loop_
_entity_poly.entity_id
_entity_poly.type
_entity_poly.pdbx_seq_one_letter_code
_entity_poly.pdbx_strand_id
1 'polypeptide(L)'
;MTRISIREARSDEFGALNAIEMDALTALIDAGVPIPGAPTALSHDMLGRISKTECLLVASDATDKPVGFIAAEVIEAMFYIAEIDVVRSLQGKGIGRRLIAAVMSVAKSRGLTGLALTTYRFAPFNYSFYLSIGFEEAQRGTIPIWLQQRLADEAKSGLLTERRVAMMLMFPPEPRGPAHAA
;
A
#
# COMPACT_ATOMS: atom_id res chain seq x y z
N MET A 1 24.13 6.34 7.57
CA MET A 1 22.84 5.82 7.09
C MET A 1 21.84 5.92 8.22
N THR A 2 20.70 6.59 8.02
CA THR A 2 19.64 6.67 9.05
C THR A 2 19.10 5.27 9.30
N ARG A 3 19.19 4.78 10.54
CA ARG A 3 18.61 3.50 10.92
C ARG A 3 17.09 3.64 10.84
N ILE A 4 16.46 2.86 9.98
CA ILE A 4 15.00 2.80 9.86
C ILE A 4 14.51 1.51 10.51
N SER A 5 13.44 1.55 11.30
CA SER A 5 12.72 0.41 11.89
C SER A 5 11.31 0.32 11.35
N ILE A 6 10.73 -0.88 11.27
CA ILE A 6 9.31 -1.06 10.94
C ILE A 6 8.58 -1.55 12.20
N ARG A 7 7.45 -0.93 12.51
CA ARG A 7 6.60 -1.29 13.66
C ARG A 7 5.14 -0.92 13.40
N GLU A 8 4.24 -1.33 14.28
CA GLU A 8 2.85 -0.85 14.26
C GLU A 8 2.78 0.66 14.53
N ALA A 9 1.80 1.31 13.88
CA ALA A 9 1.47 2.70 14.13
C ALA A 9 0.80 2.85 15.51
N ARG A 10 1.05 3.98 16.16
CA ARG A 10 0.33 4.38 17.37
C ARG A 10 -0.74 5.42 17.03
N SER A 11 -1.80 5.46 17.82
CA SER A 11 -2.93 6.38 17.58
C SER A 11 -2.56 7.85 17.66
N ASP A 12 -1.57 8.21 18.47
CA ASP A 12 -1.03 9.56 18.59
C ASP A 12 -0.17 9.98 17.38
N GLU A 13 0.13 9.06 16.46
CA GLU A 13 0.91 9.32 15.26
C GLU A 13 0.07 9.63 14.02
N PHE A 14 -1.26 9.51 14.08
CA PHE A 14 -2.11 9.66 12.89
C PHE A 14 -1.98 11.03 12.20
N GLY A 15 -1.81 12.11 12.99
CA GLY A 15 -1.53 13.42 12.43
C GLY A 15 -0.18 13.49 11.70
N ALA A 16 0.83 12.75 12.18
CA ALA A 16 2.11 12.63 11.48
C ALA A 16 1.97 11.81 10.18
N LEU A 17 1.13 10.77 10.17
CA LEU A 17 0.87 9.98 8.96
C LEU A 17 0.18 10.82 7.88
N ASN A 18 -0.81 11.63 8.25
CA ASN A 18 -1.43 12.58 7.31
C ASN A 18 -0.43 13.60 6.75
N ALA A 19 0.50 14.09 7.57
CA ALA A 19 1.55 14.99 7.08
C ALA A 19 2.49 14.30 6.09
N ILE A 20 2.79 13.01 6.30
CA ILE A 20 3.60 12.20 5.37
C ILE A 20 2.86 11.99 4.04
N GLU A 21 1.57 11.62 4.10
CA GLU A 21 0.72 11.42 2.92
C GLU A 21 0.61 12.70 2.08
N MET A 22 0.37 13.86 2.71
CA MET A 22 0.32 15.14 2.02
C MET A 22 1.67 15.54 1.39
N ASP A 23 2.78 15.29 2.08
CA ASP A 23 4.11 15.53 1.53
C ASP A 23 4.38 14.62 0.33
N ALA A 24 4.06 13.33 0.42
CA ALA A 24 4.24 12.36 -0.67
C ALA A 24 3.33 12.65 -1.86
N LEU A 25 2.06 13.03 -1.62
CA LEU A 25 1.11 13.44 -2.65
C LEU A 25 1.61 14.63 -3.46
N THR A 26 2.37 15.54 -2.85
CA THR A 26 3.00 16.66 -3.58
C THR A 26 3.93 16.15 -4.68
N ALA A 27 4.62 15.01 -4.50
CA ALA A 27 5.45 14.43 -5.55
C ALA A 27 4.63 13.92 -6.75
N LEU A 28 3.41 13.45 -6.54
CA LEU A 28 2.49 13.07 -7.62
C LEU A 28 2.03 14.32 -8.40
N ILE A 29 1.70 15.40 -7.68
CA ILE A 29 1.32 16.69 -8.28
C ILE A 29 2.48 17.26 -9.10
N ASP A 30 3.70 17.29 -8.54
CA ASP A 30 4.91 17.77 -9.22
C ASP A 30 5.23 16.93 -10.47
N ALA A 31 4.86 15.65 -10.47
CA ALA A 31 4.99 14.74 -11.61
C ALA A 31 3.84 14.85 -12.64
N GLY A 32 2.90 15.78 -12.46
CA GLY A 32 1.79 16.03 -13.39
C GLY A 32 0.65 15.01 -13.29
N VAL A 33 0.53 14.28 -12.17
CA VAL A 33 -0.62 13.40 -11.93
C VAL A 33 -1.86 14.25 -11.63
N PRO A 34 -2.97 14.10 -12.37
CA PRO A 34 -4.19 14.85 -12.09
C PRO A 34 -4.85 14.33 -10.82
N ILE A 35 -4.92 15.19 -9.79
CA ILE A 35 -5.62 14.91 -8.54
C ILE A 35 -7.00 15.58 -8.59
N PRO A 36 -8.10 14.82 -8.54
CA PRO A 36 -9.44 15.41 -8.52
C PRO A 36 -9.71 16.06 -7.16
N GLY A 37 -10.27 17.28 -7.17
CA GLY A 37 -10.64 18.00 -5.96
C GLY A 37 -9.45 18.53 -5.15
N ALA A 38 -9.70 18.87 -3.89
CA ALA A 38 -8.65 19.27 -2.96
C ALA A 38 -7.88 18.03 -2.47
N PRO A 39 -6.54 18.10 -2.35
CA PRO A 39 -5.75 17.08 -1.68
C PRO A 39 -6.33 16.73 -0.30
N THR A 40 -6.54 15.43 -0.05
CA THR A 40 -7.01 14.91 1.23
C THR A 40 -6.16 13.74 1.65
N ALA A 41 -5.98 13.58 2.96
CA ALA A 41 -5.31 12.42 3.56
C ALA A 41 -6.34 11.43 4.15
N LEU A 42 -5.92 10.20 4.45
CA LEU A 42 -6.75 9.23 5.16
C LEU A 42 -7.27 9.82 6.49
N SER A 43 -8.57 9.71 6.74
CA SER A 43 -9.14 10.19 8.02
C SER A 43 -8.57 9.43 9.22
N HIS A 44 -8.46 10.10 10.37
CA HIS A 44 -8.04 9.47 11.62
C HIS A 44 -8.96 8.31 12.03
N ASP A 45 -10.26 8.37 11.70
CA ASP A 45 -11.20 7.27 11.95
C ASP A 45 -10.84 6.04 11.11
N MET A 46 -10.48 6.24 9.84
CA MET A 46 -10.01 5.15 8.99
C MET A 46 -8.69 4.57 9.48
N LEU A 47 -7.69 5.41 9.79
CA LEU A 47 -6.42 4.97 10.38
C LEU A 47 -6.65 4.20 11.69
N GLY A 48 -7.55 4.69 12.55
CA GLY A 48 -7.93 4.05 13.80
C GLY A 48 -8.59 2.69 13.62
N ARG A 49 -9.44 2.51 12.60
CA ARG A 49 -10.01 1.20 12.26
C ARG A 49 -8.94 0.24 11.75
N ILE A 50 -8.15 0.65 10.75
CA ILE A 50 -7.10 -0.18 10.14
C ILE A 50 -6.07 -0.59 11.20
N SER A 51 -5.66 0.32 12.07
CA SER A 51 -4.72 0.03 13.16
C SER A 51 -5.24 -1.02 14.16
N LYS A 52 -6.56 -1.15 14.32
CA LYS A 52 -7.19 -2.06 15.30
C LYS A 52 -7.56 -3.41 14.70
N THR A 53 -8.02 -3.44 13.45
CA THR A 53 -8.59 -4.65 12.84
C THR A 53 -7.73 -5.21 11.71
N GLU A 54 -6.89 -4.39 11.10
CA GLU A 54 -6.18 -4.72 9.86
C GLU A 54 -4.65 -4.68 10.04
N CYS A 55 -3.93 -3.91 9.20
CA CYS A 55 -2.49 -3.74 9.27
C CYS A 55 -2.12 -2.28 8.97
N LEU A 56 -1.66 -1.56 9.99
CA LEU A 56 -1.08 -0.22 9.84
C LEU A 56 0.35 -0.22 10.41
N LEU A 57 1.34 -0.12 9.53
CA LEU A 57 2.75 -0.13 9.89
C LEU A 57 3.40 1.20 9.55
N VAL A 58 4.36 1.63 10.37
CA VAL A 58 5.20 2.80 10.12
C VAL A 58 6.65 2.40 9.95
N ALA A 59 7.34 3.13 9.08
CA ALA A 59 8.78 3.23 9.06
C ALA A 59 9.19 4.38 9.98
N SER A 60 9.96 4.07 11.03
CA SER A 60 10.45 5.03 12.02
C SER A 60 11.95 5.25 11.86
N ASP A 61 12.42 6.48 12.09
CA ASP A 61 13.85 6.78 12.16
C ASP A 61 14.46 6.39 13.52
N ALA A 62 15.75 6.70 13.72
CA ALA A 62 16.47 6.36 14.95
C ALA A 62 15.93 7.06 16.21
N THR A 63 15.10 8.09 16.06
CA THR A 63 14.43 8.82 17.15
C THR A 63 12.99 8.36 17.35
N ASP A 64 12.60 7.24 16.73
CA ASP A 64 11.26 6.68 16.71
C ASP A 64 10.19 7.57 16.03
N LYS A 65 10.62 8.51 15.19
CA LYS A 65 9.71 9.38 14.44
C LYS A 65 9.25 8.71 13.14
N PRO A 66 7.94 8.67 12.83
CA PRO A 66 7.45 8.19 11.54
C PRO A 66 8.01 9.00 10.36
N VAL A 67 8.47 8.28 9.35
CA VAL A 67 8.97 8.82 8.08
C VAL A 67 8.35 8.16 6.85
N GLY A 68 7.51 7.15 7.08
CA GLY A 68 6.70 6.50 6.07
C GLY A 68 5.69 5.57 6.74
N PHE A 69 4.64 5.18 6.03
CA PHE A 69 3.67 4.23 6.53
C PHE A 69 3.06 3.42 5.39
N ILE A 70 2.40 2.33 5.77
CA ILE A 70 1.60 1.50 4.88
C ILE A 70 0.34 1.06 5.63
N ALA A 71 -0.81 1.23 4.97
CA ALA A 71 -2.11 0.80 5.43
C ALA A 71 -2.62 -0.31 4.51
N ALA A 72 -2.96 -1.46 5.08
CA ALA A 72 -3.50 -2.58 4.32
C ALA A 72 -4.69 -3.20 5.06
N GLU A 73 -5.70 -3.64 4.29
CA GLU A 73 -6.94 -4.25 4.78
C GLU A 73 -7.13 -5.63 4.16
N VAL A 74 -7.65 -6.60 4.93
CA VAL A 74 -8.03 -7.90 4.36
C VAL A 74 -9.27 -7.73 3.49
N ILE A 75 -9.16 -8.10 2.22
CA ILE A 75 -10.31 -8.24 1.32
C ILE A 75 -10.23 -9.63 0.70
N GLU A 76 -11.26 -10.44 0.98
CA GLU A 76 -11.27 -11.87 0.67
C GLU A 76 -10.02 -12.57 1.22
N ALA A 77 -9.17 -13.14 0.35
CA ALA A 77 -7.97 -13.85 0.74
C ALA A 77 -6.68 -13.02 0.55
N MET A 78 -6.76 -11.71 0.34
CA MET A 78 -5.62 -10.85 0.05
C MET A 78 -5.55 -9.64 0.97
N PHE A 79 -4.36 -9.05 1.11
CA PHE A 79 -4.24 -7.69 1.60
C PHE A 79 -4.36 -6.69 0.46
N TYR A 80 -5.34 -5.80 0.54
CA TYR A 80 -5.41 -4.62 -0.27
C TYR A 80 -4.60 -3.50 0.40
N ILE A 81 -3.54 -3.01 -0.25
CA ILE A 81 -2.77 -1.86 0.20
C ILE A 81 -3.59 -0.61 -0.14
N ALA A 82 -4.19 -0.02 0.89
CA ALA A 82 -5.02 1.17 0.76
C ALA A 82 -4.18 2.44 0.62
N GLU A 83 -3.03 2.50 1.30
CA GLU A 83 -2.11 3.63 1.20
C GLU A 83 -0.68 3.22 1.52
N ILE A 84 0.30 3.84 0.85
CA ILE A 84 1.72 3.72 1.18
C ILE A 84 2.45 5.02 0.82
N ASP A 85 3.03 5.65 1.84
CA ASP A 85 3.77 6.90 1.67
C ASP A 85 5.09 6.90 2.41
N VAL A 86 6.04 7.68 1.88
CA VAL A 86 7.33 7.99 2.51
C VAL A 86 7.58 9.48 2.30
N VAL A 87 8.05 10.17 3.34
CA VAL A 87 8.42 11.59 3.24
C VAL A 87 9.38 11.81 2.06
N ARG A 88 9.15 12.83 1.25
CA ARG A 88 9.86 13.07 -0.02
C ARG A 88 11.37 13.10 0.15
N SER A 89 11.86 13.71 1.24
CA SER A 89 13.29 13.79 1.56
C SER A 89 13.98 12.42 1.78
N LEU A 90 13.20 11.37 2.01
CA LEU A 90 13.68 10.00 2.21
C LEU A 90 13.17 9.00 1.15
N GLN A 91 12.46 9.47 0.12
CA GLN A 91 12.10 8.64 -1.03
C GLN A 91 13.36 8.18 -1.79
N GLY A 92 13.24 7.09 -2.54
CA GLY A 92 14.37 6.48 -3.27
C GLY A 92 15.40 5.76 -2.40
N LYS A 93 15.26 5.76 -1.06
CA LYS A 93 16.19 5.11 -0.11
C LYS A 93 15.77 3.71 0.32
N GLY A 94 14.85 3.07 -0.42
CA GLY A 94 14.38 1.71 -0.17
C GLY A 94 13.38 1.55 0.99
N ILE A 95 12.90 2.63 1.60
CA ILE A 95 11.93 2.58 2.73
C ILE A 95 10.61 1.95 2.29
N GLY A 96 10.06 2.36 1.14
CA GLY A 96 8.82 1.78 0.61
C GLY A 96 8.91 0.26 0.39
N ARG A 97 10.05 -0.24 -0.10
CA ARG A 97 10.28 -1.70 -0.23
C ARG A 97 10.24 -2.40 1.13
N ARG A 98 10.78 -1.79 2.18
CA ARG A 98 10.77 -2.36 3.52
C ARG A 98 9.37 -2.39 4.13
N LEU A 99 8.55 -1.36 3.87
CA LEU A 99 7.14 -1.32 4.25
C LEU A 99 6.36 -2.45 3.57
N ILE A 100 6.51 -2.61 2.25
CA ILE A 100 5.84 -3.69 1.51
C ILE A 100 6.31 -5.07 1.98
N ALA A 101 7.62 -5.26 2.22
CA ALA A 101 8.14 -6.52 2.73
C ALA A 101 7.57 -6.88 4.12
N ALA A 102 7.38 -5.88 4.98
CA ALA A 102 6.77 -6.09 6.29
C ALA A 102 5.29 -6.49 6.17
N VAL A 103 4.51 -5.78 5.36
CA VAL A 103 3.10 -6.14 5.08
C VAL A 103 2.99 -7.52 4.44
N MET A 104 3.91 -7.86 3.53
CA MET A 104 3.99 -9.20 2.95
C MET A 104 4.21 -10.29 4.00
N SER A 105 5.09 -10.04 4.98
CA SER A 105 5.31 -10.96 6.10
C SER A 105 4.05 -11.14 6.95
N VAL A 106 3.35 -10.04 7.25
CA VAL A 106 2.09 -10.09 8.00
C VAL A 106 1.03 -10.86 7.21
N ALA A 107 0.89 -10.59 5.90
CA ALA A 107 -0.05 -11.29 5.03
C ALA A 107 0.17 -12.81 5.03
N LYS A 108 1.43 -13.24 4.88
CA LYS A 108 1.80 -14.66 4.92
C LYS A 108 1.50 -15.29 6.28
N SER A 109 1.81 -14.61 7.38
CA SER A 109 1.48 -15.12 8.72
C SER A 109 -0.02 -15.27 8.98
N ARG A 110 -0.85 -14.53 8.23
CA ARG A 110 -2.32 -14.61 8.26
C ARG A 110 -2.89 -15.61 7.25
N GLY A 111 -2.04 -16.33 6.51
CA GLY A 111 -2.48 -17.29 5.49
C GLY A 111 -3.11 -16.65 4.24
N LEU A 112 -2.86 -15.36 4.00
CA LEU A 112 -3.35 -14.66 2.81
C LEU A 112 -2.59 -15.12 1.56
N THR A 113 -3.23 -15.04 0.40
CA THR A 113 -2.74 -15.54 -0.88
C THR A 113 -1.93 -14.51 -1.68
N GLY A 114 -1.93 -13.25 -1.25
CA GLY A 114 -1.18 -12.21 -1.93
C GLY A 114 -1.48 -10.79 -1.45
N LEU A 115 -0.90 -9.83 -2.17
CA LEU A 115 -1.13 -8.40 -2.02
C LEU A 115 -1.78 -7.84 -3.29
N ALA A 116 -2.60 -6.81 -3.15
CA ALA A 116 -3.22 -6.10 -4.26
C ALA A 116 -3.32 -4.61 -3.96
N LEU A 117 -3.37 -3.79 -5.00
CA LEU A 117 -3.53 -2.34 -4.90
C LEU A 117 -4.07 -1.75 -6.19
N THR A 118 -4.52 -0.50 -6.12
CA THR A 118 -4.71 0.36 -7.30
C THR A 118 -3.68 1.47 -7.28
N THR A 119 -3.18 1.87 -8.45
CA THR A 119 -2.20 2.96 -8.56
C THR A 119 -2.33 3.73 -9.85
N TYR A 120 -1.57 4.82 -9.98
CA TYR A 120 -1.46 5.60 -11.20
C TYR A 120 -0.55 4.91 -12.22
N ARG A 121 -1.13 4.48 -13.35
CA ARG A 121 -0.47 3.80 -14.47
C ARG A 121 0.69 4.62 -15.04
N PHE A 122 0.54 5.94 -15.13
CA PHE A 122 1.50 6.84 -15.79
C PHE A 122 2.35 7.67 -14.83
N ALA A 123 2.26 7.43 -13.52
CA ALA A 123 3.15 8.08 -12.57
C ALA A 123 4.55 7.43 -12.68
N PRO A 124 5.61 8.21 -12.98
CA PRO A 124 6.92 7.67 -13.41
C PRO A 124 7.60 6.79 -12.34
N PHE A 125 7.29 7.02 -11.06
CA PHE A 125 7.87 6.30 -9.94
C PHE A 125 6.97 5.20 -9.36
N ASN A 126 5.65 5.21 -9.57
CA ASN A 126 4.74 4.24 -8.91
C ASN A 126 4.71 2.91 -9.64
N TYR A 127 4.30 2.92 -10.91
CA TYR A 127 4.06 1.68 -11.66
C TYR A 127 5.35 0.84 -11.75
N SER A 128 6.47 1.48 -12.08
CA SER A 128 7.80 0.85 -12.14
C SER A 128 8.28 0.33 -10.76
N PHE A 129 7.97 1.04 -9.68
CA PHE A 129 8.27 0.60 -8.32
C PHE A 129 7.55 -0.70 -7.98
N TYR A 130 6.25 -0.81 -8.23
CA TYR A 130 5.49 -2.02 -7.95
C TYR A 130 5.93 -3.21 -8.83
N LEU A 131 6.15 -2.98 -10.13
CA LEU A 131 6.72 -4.00 -11.02
C LEU A 131 8.05 -4.55 -10.48
N SER A 132 8.92 -3.66 -10.01
CA SER A 132 10.24 -4.06 -9.49
C SER A 132 10.20 -4.80 -8.14
N ILE A 133 9.04 -4.92 -7.51
CA ILE A 133 8.80 -5.76 -6.32
C ILE A 133 8.23 -7.13 -6.72
N GLY A 134 7.69 -7.26 -7.94
CA GLY A 134 7.02 -8.45 -8.43
C GLY A 134 5.49 -8.34 -8.44
N PHE A 135 4.93 -7.13 -8.29
CA PHE A 135 3.53 -6.93 -8.63
C PHE A 135 3.39 -6.97 -10.15
N GLU A 136 2.27 -7.50 -10.61
CA GLU A 136 1.90 -7.52 -12.02
C GLU A 136 0.61 -6.71 -12.22
N GLU A 137 0.49 -6.02 -13.35
CA GLU A 137 -0.79 -5.43 -13.75
C GLU A 137 -1.82 -6.54 -13.94
N ALA A 138 -2.96 -6.43 -13.24
CA ALA A 138 -4.00 -7.43 -13.31
C ALA A 138 -4.65 -7.43 -14.70
N GLN A 139 -4.64 -8.58 -15.37
CA GLN A 139 -5.16 -8.70 -16.73
C GLN A 139 -6.69 -8.63 -16.76
N ARG A 140 -7.25 -8.13 -17.88
CA ARG A 140 -8.69 -8.04 -18.12
C ARG A 140 -9.30 -9.46 -18.19
N GLY A 141 -9.67 -10.00 -17.03
CA GLY A 141 -10.17 -11.37 -16.85
C GLY A 141 -9.66 -12.04 -15.58
N THR A 142 -8.55 -11.56 -15.01
CA THR A 142 -7.98 -12.07 -13.75
C THR A 142 -8.16 -11.11 -12.58
N ILE A 143 -8.65 -9.88 -12.82
CA ILE A 143 -8.96 -8.92 -11.77
C ILE A 143 -10.15 -9.44 -10.94
N PRO A 144 -10.01 -9.65 -9.63
CA PRO A 144 -11.12 -10.02 -8.76
C PRO A 144 -12.23 -8.96 -8.78
N ILE A 145 -13.49 -9.38 -8.57
CA ILE A 145 -14.66 -8.49 -8.63
C ILE A 145 -14.52 -7.32 -7.67
N TRP A 146 -14.05 -7.56 -6.44
CA TRP A 146 -13.87 -6.50 -5.44
C TRP A 146 -12.84 -5.45 -5.86
N LEU A 147 -11.79 -5.84 -6.61
CA LEU A 147 -10.77 -4.92 -7.08
C LEU A 147 -11.24 -4.13 -8.31
N GLN A 148 -12.10 -4.74 -9.14
CA GLN A 148 -12.83 -4.01 -10.18
C GLN A 148 -13.79 -2.97 -9.58
N GLN A 149 -14.48 -3.32 -8.48
CA GLN A 149 -15.34 -2.39 -7.76
C GLN A 149 -14.54 -1.21 -7.19
N ARG A 150 -13.34 -1.44 -6.65
CA ARG A 150 -12.44 -0.35 -6.21
C ARG A 150 -12.09 0.61 -7.33
N LEU A 151 -11.69 0.10 -8.51
CA LEU A 151 -11.44 0.95 -9.68
C LEU A 151 -12.69 1.72 -10.12
N ALA A 152 -13.87 1.09 -10.05
CA ALA A 152 -15.13 1.75 -10.39
C ALA A 152 -15.51 2.85 -9.39
N ASP A 153 -15.25 2.64 -8.10
CA ASP A 153 -15.51 3.65 -7.06
C ASP A 153 -14.53 4.82 -7.14
N GLU A 154 -13.26 4.57 -7.46
CA GLU A 154 -12.30 5.62 -7.81
C GLU A 154 -12.75 6.45 -9.02
N ALA A 155 -13.32 5.79 -10.04
CA ALA A 155 -13.85 6.50 -11.20
C ALA A 155 -15.04 7.40 -10.83
N LYS A 156 -15.92 6.93 -9.94
CA LYS A 156 -17.05 7.74 -9.42
C LYS A 156 -16.59 8.93 -8.58
N SER A 157 -15.46 8.81 -7.88
CA SER A 157 -14.87 9.94 -7.13
C SER A 157 -14.07 10.92 -8.01
N GLY A 158 -14.03 10.68 -9.32
CA GLY A 158 -13.45 11.60 -10.30
C GLY A 158 -12.05 11.25 -10.78
N LEU A 159 -11.48 10.11 -10.36
CA LEU A 159 -10.22 9.64 -10.93
C LEU A 159 -10.44 9.11 -12.35
N LEU A 160 -9.51 9.43 -13.25
CA LEU A 160 -9.57 8.99 -14.63
C LEU A 160 -9.21 7.50 -14.75
N THR A 161 -10.17 6.67 -15.16
CA THR A 161 -10.05 5.21 -15.24
C THR A 161 -8.84 4.76 -16.06
N GLU A 162 -8.55 5.41 -17.18
CA GLU A 162 -7.42 5.07 -18.06
C GLU A 162 -6.05 5.31 -17.40
N ARG A 163 -6.01 6.14 -16.34
CA ARG A 163 -4.82 6.45 -15.56
C ARG A 163 -4.69 5.60 -14.32
N ARG A 164 -5.70 4.80 -13.97
CA ARG A 164 -5.69 3.88 -12.83
C ARG A 164 -5.47 2.45 -13.31
N VAL A 165 -4.78 1.69 -12.47
CA VAL A 165 -4.49 0.29 -12.76
C VAL A 165 -4.50 -0.52 -11.48
N ALA A 166 -5.10 -1.70 -11.54
CA ALA A 166 -5.00 -2.69 -10.49
C ALA A 166 -3.72 -3.50 -10.65
N MET A 167 -2.97 -3.69 -9.57
CA MET A 167 -1.78 -4.53 -9.54
C MET A 167 -1.90 -5.57 -8.43
N MET A 168 -1.37 -6.77 -8.68
CA MET A 168 -1.43 -7.90 -7.75
C MET A 168 -0.08 -8.59 -7.64
N LEU A 169 0.24 -9.08 -6.45
CA LEU A 169 1.39 -9.93 -6.18
C LEU A 169 0.89 -11.18 -5.46
N MET A 170 0.87 -12.31 -6.16
CA MET A 170 0.44 -13.60 -5.61
C MET A 170 1.60 -14.26 -4.87
N PHE A 171 1.33 -14.81 -3.70
CA PHE A 171 2.29 -15.66 -3.01
C PHE A 171 2.26 -17.06 -3.64
N PRO A 172 3.42 -17.72 -3.76
CA PRO A 172 3.44 -19.12 -4.14
C PRO A 172 2.61 -19.92 -3.14
N PRO A 173 1.84 -20.93 -3.58
CA PRO A 173 1.13 -21.81 -2.66
C PRO A 173 2.16 -22.43 -1.71
N GLU A 174 1.84 -22.49 -0.41
CA GLU A 174 2.71 -23.18 0.53
C GLU A 174 2.90 -24.63 0.06
N PRO A 175 4.13 -25.17 0.12
CA PRO A 175 4.34 -26.57 -0.19
C PRO A 175 3.44 -27.39 0.73
N ARG A 176 2.57 -28.22 0.14
CA ARG A 176 1.77 -29.17 0.91
C ARG A 176 2.76 -30.02 1.71
N GLY A 177 2.70 -29.93 3.04
CA GLY A 177 3.47 -30.81 3.93
C GLY A 177 3.21 -32.27 3.55
N PRO A 178 4.14 -33.20 3.87
CA PRO A 178 3.96 -34.60 3.52
C PRO A 178 2.62 -35.07 4.04
N ALA A 179 1.78 -35.59 3.14
CA ALA A 179 0.54 -36.25 3.53
C ALA A 179 0.92 -37.35 4.50
N HIS A 180 0.51 -37.23 5.77
CA HIS A 180 0.61 -38.32 6.71
C HIS A 180 -0.25 -39.46 6.15
N ALA A 181 0.41 -40.42 5.52
CA ALA A 181 -0.19 -41.71 5.18
C ALA A 181 -0.62 -42.35 6.50
N ALA A 182 -1.92 -42.61 6.60
CA ALA A 182 -2.52 -43.43 7.64
C ALA A 182 -2.03 -44.88 7.56
#